data_AF-A0A519FHW2-F1
#
_entry.id   AF-A0A519FHW2-F1
#
_cell.length_a   1.000
_cell.length_b   1.000
_cell.length_c   1.000
_cell.angle_alpha   90.00
_cell.angle_beta   90.00
_cell.angle_gamma   90.00
#
_symmetry.space_group_name_H-M   'P 1'
#
loop_
_entity.id
_entity.type
_entity.pdbx_description
1 polymer ?
#
loop_
_entity_poly.entity_id
_entity_poly.type
_entity_poly.pdbx_seq_one_letter_code
_entity_poly.pdbx_strand_id
1 'polypeptide(L)'
;MMKASLGLTLVGVMALQSVALAGETAPAPAPAPVAGDSALTFVQERHLGESLGWLGYQVASHTVTFATIVETVGRTKAQEIVQDELQSLQPQYQQEWDRNLAAAYAASFSPEELKALDAADPAPDVANTFRNKQRDVGADMKDRSSELLKVYVSTALDNALKKAKP
;
A
#
# COMPACT_ATOMS: atom_id res chain seq x y z
N MET A 1 -53.49 -32.75 -18.73
CA MET A 1 -52.17 -33.38 -19.01
C MET A 1 -51.66 -33.97 -17.69
N MET A 2 -52.18 -35.14 -17.25
CA MET A 2 -51.54 -36.48 -17.31
C MET A 2 -50.15 -36.51 -16.66
N LYS A 3 -50.07 -36.90 -15.37
CA LYS A 3 -49.61 -38.22 -14.84
C LYS A 3 -48.09 -38.43 -14.98
N ALA A 4 -47.35 -38.39 -13.88
CA ALA A 4 -47.02 -39.53 -12.99
C ALA A 4 -45.79 -40.31 -13.47
N SER A 5 -44.83 -40.54 -12.55
CA SER A 5 -44.46 -41.88 -12.07
C SER A 5 -42.99 -41.98 -11.67
N LEU A 6 -42.77 -42.53 -10.48
CA LEU A 6 -41.56 -43.20 -10.02
C LEU A 6 -41.08 -44.23 -11.05
N GLY A 7 -39.77 -44.40 -11.12
CA GLY A 7 -39.12 -45.53 -11.79
C GLY A 7 -37.72 -45.74 -11.25
N LEU A 8 -37.62 -46.39 -10.09
CA LEU A 8 -36.41 -47.08 -9.65
C LEU A 8 -36.35 -48.43 -10.38
N THR A 9 -35.41 -48.62 -11.30
CA THR A 9 -35.02 -49.96 -11.74
C THR A 9 -33.51 -50.04 -12.03
N LEU A 10 -32.90 -50.96 -11.30
CA LEU A 10 -31.53 -51.44 -11.31
C LEU A 10 -31.37 -52.55 -12.35
N VAL A 11 -30.50 -52.39 -13.36
CA VAL A 11 -29.70 -53.42 -14.10
C VAL A 11 -28.69 -52.59 -14.92
N GLY A 12 -27.36 -52.72 -14.88
CA GLY A 12 -26.51 -53.89 -14.72
C GLY A 12 -25.70 -54.05 -16.02
N VAL A 13 -24.52 -53.43 -16.11
CA VAL A 13 -23.45 -53.86 -17.02
C VAL A 13 -22.13 -53.72 -16.28
N MET A 14 -21.58 -54.87 -15.88
CA MET A 14 -20.15 -55.02 -15.63
C MET A 14 -19.40 -54.73 -16.93
N ALA A 15 -18.46 -53.79 -16.88
CA ALA A 15 -17.27 -53.84 -17.71
C ALA A 15 -16.07 -53.54 -16.81
N LEU A 16 -15.28 -54.60 -16.57
CA LEU A 16 -13.95 -54.55 -15.98
C LEU A 16 -13.09 -53.51 -16.71
N GLN A 17 -12.64 -52.46 -16.04
CA GLN A 17 -11.42 -51.73 -16.45
C GLN A 17 -10.62 -51.26 -15.23
N SER A 18 -9.50 -51.96 -15.05
CA SER A 18 -8.19 -51.42 -14.70
C SER A 18 -8.04 -50.60 -13.42
N VAL A 19 -7.52 -51.27 -12.37
CA VAL A 19 -6.72 -50.61 -11.34
C VAL A 19 -5.52 -49.95 -12.01
N ALA A 20 -5.50 -48.62 -12.00
CA ALA A 20 -4.27 -47.84 -12.09
C ALA A 20 -4.19 -47.02 -10.81
N LEU A 21 -3.13 -47.25 -10.02
CA LEU A 21 -2.73 -46.35 -8.94
C LEU A 21 -2.42 -44.98 -9.54
N ALA A 22 -3.41 -44.09 -9.56
CA ALA A 22 -3.16 -42.67 -9.73
C ALA A 22 -2.76 -42.14 -8.35
N GLY A 23 -1.47 -41.88 -8.18
CA GLY A 23 -0.97 -41.14 -7.03
C GLY A 23 -1.74 -39.84 -6.89
N GLU A 24 -2.35 -39.67 -5.73
CA GLU A 24 -2.95 -38.41 -5.33
C GLU A 24 -1.83 -37.39 -5.15
N THR A 25 -1.47 -36.72 -6.24
CA THR A 25 -0.65 -35.51 -6.19
C THR A 25 -1.52 -34.45 -5.52
N ALA A 26 -1.43 -34.37 -4.19
CA ALA A 26 -1.93 -33.25 -3.43
C ALA A 26 -1.42 -31.96 -4.09
N PRO A 27 -2.26 -30.92 -4.26
CA PRO A 27 -1.80 -29.64 -4.78
C PRO A 27 -0.67 -29.16 -3.87
N ALA A 28 0.49 -28.87 -4.48
CA ALA A 28 1.61 -28.28 -3.77
C ALA A 28 1.12 -27.05 -3.00
N PRO A 29 1.50 -26.87 -1.72
CA PRO A 29 1.15 -25.67 -0.99
C PRO A 29 1.63 -24.46 -1.80
N ALA A 30 0.74 -23.50 -2.03
CA ALA A 30 1.11 -22.23 -2.63
C ALA A 30 2.31 -21.66 -1.86
N PRO A 31 3.32 -21.09 -2.55
CA PRO A 31 4.46 -20.51 -1.89
C PRO A 31 3.97 -19.52 -0.82
N ALA A 32 4.45 -19.68 0.42
CA ALA A 32 4.13 -18.75 1.48
C ALA A 32 4.55 -17.34 1.00
N PRO A 33 3.68 -16.32 1.16
CA PRO A 33 4.02 -14.98 0.74
C PRO A 33 5.31 -14.58 1.43
N VAL A 34 6.31 -14.16 0.64
CA VAL A 34 7.52 -13.57 1.21
C VAL A 34 7.08 -12.35 2.02
N ALA A 35 7.61 -12.19 3.23
CA ALA A 35 7.13 -11.18 4.18
C ALA A 35 7.07 -9.75 3.61
N GLY A 36 7.93 -9.45 2.62
CA GLY A 36 7.92 -8.17 1.88
C GLY A 36 6.70 -7.95 0.99
N ASP A 37 6.13 -9.01 0.42
CA ASP A 37 4.92 -8.90 -0.42
C ASP A 37 3.70 -8.59 0.44
N SER A 38 3.59 -9.20 1.62
CA SER A 38 2.48 -8.94 2.55
C SER A 38 2.46 -7.50 3.08
N ALA A 39 3.63 -6.91 3.35
CA ALA A 39 3.71 -5.52 3.81
C ALA A 39 3.41 -4.50 2.70
N LEU A 40 3.82 -4.79 1.46
CA LEU A 40 3.48 -3.92 0.33
C LEU A 40 1.98 -3.98 0.02
N THR A 41 1.38 -5.16 0.02
CA THR A 41 -0.08 -5.33 -0.10
C THR A 41 -0.80 -4.55 0.99
N PHE A 42 -0.38 -4.68 2.26
CA PHE A 42 -0.97 -3.94 3.36
C PHE A 42 -0.89 -2.41 3.16
N VAL A 43 0.25 -1.88 2.72
CA VAL A 43 0.40 -0.44 2.43
C VAL A 43 -0.55 0.03 1.32
N GLN A 44 -0.70 -0.78 0.27
CA GLN A 44 -1.54 -0.45 -0.89
C GLN A 44 -3.03 -0.52 -0.56
N GLU A 45 -3.50 -1.62 0.05
CA GLU A 45 -4.92 -1.82 0.39
C GLU A 45 -5.41 -0.80 1.43
N ARG A 46 -4.51 -0.36 2.32
CA ARG A 46 -4.80 0.64 3.34
C ARG A 46 -4.50 2.08 2.90
N HIS A 47 -4.06 2.27 1.65
CA HIS A 47 -3.73 3.59 1.09
C HIS A 47 -2.72 4.41 1.91
N LEU A 48 -1.83 3.74 2.66
CA LEU A 48 -0.91 4.41 3.59
C LEU A 48 0.14 5.26 2.85
N GLY A 49 0.42 4.87 1.60
CA GLY A 49 1.30 5.58 0.68
C GLY A 49 0.80 6.97 0.27
N GLU A 50 -0.51 7.23 0.34
CA GLU A 50 -1.10 8.53 -0.06
C GLU A 50 -0.64 9.69 0.83
N SER A 51 0.03 9.37 1.95
CA SER A 51 0.63 10.34 2.85
C SER A 51 1.74 11.20 2.20
N LEU A 52 2.35 10.75 1.10
CA LEU A 52 3.47 11.45 0.45
C LEU A 52 3.15 12.91 0.07
N GLY A 53 2.00 13.14 -0.56
CA GLY A 53 1.62 14.48 -1.04
C GLY A 53 1.46 15.50 0.10
N TRP A 54 0.72 15.14 1.16
CA TRP A 54 0.50 16.05 2.29
C TRP A 54 1.80 16.30 3.09
N LEU A 55 2.63 15.26 3.31
CA LEU A 55 3.92 15.40 3.97
C LEU A 55 4.87 16.28 3.15
N GLY A 56 4.92 16.07 1.84
CA GLY A 56 5.67 16.91 0.92
C GLY A 56 5.27 18.38 1.05
N TYR A 57 3.96 18.66 1.10
CA TYR A 57 3.46 20.02 1.27
C TYR A 57 3.79 20.62 2.65
N GLN A 58 3.69 19.84 3.74
CA GLN A 58 4.09 20.32 5.07
C GLN A 58 5.56 20.75 5.05
N VAL A 59 6.45 19.86 4.60
CA VAL A 59 7.88 20.15 4.52
C VAL A 59 8.13 21.37 3.64
N ALA A 60 7.52 21.43 2.46
CA ALA A 60 7.64 22.56 1.55
C ALA A 60 7.25 23.89 2.21
N SER A 61 6.11 23.91 2.93
CA SER A 61 5.55 25.12 3.54
C SER A 61 6.42 25.72 4.66
N HIS A 62 7.35 24.93 5.22
CA HIS A 62 8.31 25.36 6.23
C HIS A 62 9.66 25.82 5.65
N THR A 63 9.78 25.94 4.32
CA THR A 63 11.04 26.37 3.67
C THR A 63 11.07 27.87 3.37
N VAL A 64 12.29 28.41 3.26
CA VAL A 64 12.52 29.79 2.78
C VAL A 64 12.06 29.94 1.32
N THR A 65 12.26 28.92 0.47
CA THR A 65 11.81 28.96 -0.94
C THR A 65 10.30 29.15 -1.04
N PHE A 66 9.51 28.48 -0.20
CA PHE A 66 8.07 28.71 -0.14
C PHE A 66 7.74 30.14 0.28
N ALA A 67 8.43 30.69 1.28
CA ALA A 67 8.26 32.08 1.68
C ALA A 67 8.57 33.06 0.53
N THR A 68 9.64 32.84 -0.24
CA THR A 68 9.95 33.64 -1.44
C THR A 68 8.84 33.58 -2.50
N ILE A 69 8.25 32.40 -2.72
CA ILE A 69 7.12 32.25 -3.65
C ILE A 69 5.92 33.05 -3.13
N VAL A 70 5.61 32.96 -1.83
CA VAL A 70 4.53 33.72 -1.19
C VAL A 70 4.73 35.23 -1.35
N GLU A 71 5.94 35.74 -1.18
CA GLU A 71 6.26 37.16 -1.39
C GLU A 71 6.05 37.60 -2.84
N THR A 72 6.26 36.69 -3.80
CA THR A 72 6.17 37.00 -5.23
C THR A 72 4.73 36.99 -5.75
N VAL A 73 3.93 35.99 -5.37
CA VAL A 73 2.59 35.76 -5.95
C VAL A 73 1.45 35.78 -4.94
N GLY A 74 1.74 35.98 -3.65
CA GLY A 74 0.78 35.89 -2.56
C GLY A 74 0.53 34.45 -2.10
N ARG A 75 0.03 34.31 -0.86
CA ARG A 75 -0.07 33.01 -0.17
C ARG A 75 -0.94 32.00 -0.90
N THR A 76 -2.15 32.38 -1.30
CA THR A 76 -3.08 31.46 -1.97
C THR A 76 -2.46 30.90 -3.25
N LYS A 77 -1.87 31.77 -4.08
CA LYS A 77 -1.27 31.33 -5.34
C LYS A 77 -0.02 30.49 -5.14
N ALA A 78 0.79 30.80 -4.12
CA ALA A 78 1.94 29.97 -3.74
C ALA A 78 1.51 28.56 -3.34
N GLN A 79 0.43 28.43 -2.57
CA GLN A 79 -0.12 27.12 -2.17
C GLN A 79 -0.58 26.31 -3.37
N GLU A 80 -1.36 26.91 -4.27
CA GLU A 80 -1.80 26.27 -5.52
C GLU A 80 -0.61 25.75 -6.33
N ILE A 81 0.35 26.63 -6.65
CA ILE A 81 1.49 26.26 -7.50
C ILE A 81 2.29 25.11 -6.88
N VAL A 82 2.56 25.17 -5.57
CA VAL A 82 3.36 24.14 -4.89
C VAL A 82 2.60 22.82 -4.77
N GLN A 83 1.30 22.85 -4.49
CA GLN A 83 0.47 21.65 -4.47
C GLN A 83 0.36 21.01 -5.85
N ASP A 84 0.19 21.80 -6.90
CA ASP A 84 0.15 21.32 -8.29
C ASP A 84 1.47 20.63 -8.68
N GLU A 85 2.61 21.20 -8.31
CA GLU A 85 3.93 20.59 -8.56
C GLU A 85 4.13 19.29 -7.78
N LEU A 86 3.79 19.28 -6.49
CA LEU A 86 3.86 18.08 -5.67
C LEU A 86 2.97 16.97 -6.26
N GLN A 87 1.74 17.28 -6.64
CA GLN A 87 0.80 16.33 -7.24
C GLN A 87 1.32 15.81 -8.59
N SER A 88 1.85 16.69 -9.43
CA SER A 88 2.41 16.32 -10.74
C SER A 88 3.63 15.40 -10.62
N LEU A 89 4.45 15.58 -9.57
CA LEU A 89 5.65 14.78 -9.35
C LEU A 89 5.36 13.49 -8.60
N GLN A 90 4.33 13.44 -7.76
CA GLN A 90 4.03 12.32 -6.86
C GLN A 90 4.11 10.94 -7.53
N PRO A 91 3.57 10.68 -8.74
CA PRO A 91 3.64 9.36 -9.37
C PRO A 91 5.07 8.83 -9.59
N GLN A 92 6.05 9.72 -9.75
CA GLN A 92 7.46 9.35 -9.95
C GLN A 92 8.13 8.85 -8.66
N TYR A 93 7.64 9.29 -7.50
CA TYR A 93 8.20 9.00 -6.18
C TYR A 93 7.36 8.00 -5.39
N GLN A 94 6.09 7.80 -5.77
CA GLN A 94 5.13 6.98 -5.03
C GLN A 94 5.60 5.53 -4.86
N GLN A 95 6.15 4.92 -5.91
CA GLN A 95 6.58 3.52 -5.84
C GLN A 95 7.68 3.30 -4.80
N GLU A 96 8.68 4.19 -4.73
CA GLU A 96 9.78 4.07 -3.78
C GLU A 96 9.33 4.42 -2.36
N TRP A 97 8.44 5.41 -2.23
CA TRP A 97 7.79 5.74 -0.97
C TRP A 97 7.01 4.55 -0.38
N ASP A 98 6.19 3.90 -1.19
CA ASP A 98 5.39 2.75 -0.77
C ASP A 98 6.28 1.57 -0.37
N ARG A 99 7.38 1.34 -1.09
CA ARG A 99 8.36 0.31 -0.75
C ARG A 99 9.05 0.60 0.58
N ASN A 100 9.44 1.85 0.83
CA ASN A 100 10.05 2.23 2.11
C ASN A 100 9.06 2.07 3.25
N LEU A 101 7.80 2.44 3.04
CA LEU A 101 6.74 2.28 4.02
C LEU A 101 6.47 0.80 4.31
N ALA A 102 6.39 -0.03 3.28
CA ALA A 102 6.26 -1.48 3.41
C ALA A 102 7.44 -2.08 4.18
N ALA A 103 8.67 -1.66 3.89
CA ALA A 103 9.86 -2.11 4.61
C ALA A 103 9.82 -1.70 6.10
N ALA A 104 9.32 -0.51 6.42
CA ALA A 104 9.16 -0.07 7.80
C ALA A 104 8.10 -0.86 8.57
N TYR A 105 7.00 -1.22 7.90
CA TYR A 105 6.01 -2.15 8.46
C TYR A 105 6.59 -3.55 8.65
N ALA A 106 7.30 -4.10 7.66
CA ALA A 106 7.92 -5.41 7.75
C ALA A 106 9.02 -5.52 8.82
N ALA A 107 9.66 -4.40 9.19
CA ALA A 107 10.62 -4.35 10.30
C ALA A 107 9.94 -4.46 11.68
N SER A 108 8.68 -4.05 11.79
CA SER A 108 7.95 -3.98 13.06
C SER A 108 6.88 -5.07 13.21
N PHE A 109 6.41 -5.67 12.12
CA PHE A 109 5.30 -6.61 12.11
C PHE A 109 5.61 -7.88 11.31
N SER A 110 5.11 -9.02 11.79
CA SER A 110 5.06 -10.25 11.00
C SER A 110 3.96 -10.19 9.93
N PRO A 111 4.02 -11.02 8.88
CA PRO A 111 2.96 -11.11 7.89
C PRO A 111 1.59 -11.44 8.48
N GLU A 112 1.54 -12.29 9.51
CA GLU A 112 0.31 -12.67 10.22
C GLU A 112 -0.26 -11.50 11.01
N GLU A 113 0.59 -10.70 11.66
CA GLU A 113 0.17 -9.48 12.35
C GLU A 113 -0.41 -8.46 11.37
N LEU A 114 0.22 -8.25 10.21
CA LEU A 114 -0.27 -7.35 9.17
C LEU A 114 -1.61 -7.83 8.60
N LYS A 115 -1.77 -9.14 8.38
CA LYS A 115 -3.04 -9.73 7.94
C LYS A 115 -4.14 -9.56 8.98
N ALA A 116 -3.82 -9.73 10.27
CA ALA A 116 -4.79 -9.53 11.35
C ALA A 116 -5.22 -8.05 11.47
N LEU A 117 -4.33 -7.11 11.13
CA LEU A 117 -4.61 -5.67 11.12
C LEU A 117 -5.47 -5.21 9.94
N ASP A 118 -5.42 -5.94 8.83
CA ASP A 118 -6.22 -5.61 7.65
C ASP A 118 -7.71 -5.97 7.80
N ALA A 119 -8.05 -6.77 8.82
CA ALA A 119 -9.44 -7.06 9.17
C ALA A 119 -10.25 -5.77 9.41
N ALA A 120 -11.52 -5.75 8.97
CA ALA A 120 -12.39 -4.59 9.12
C ALA A 120 -12.61 -4.17 10.58
N ASP A 121 -12.55 -5.12 11.51
CA ASP A 121 -12.62 -4.89 12.96
C ASP A 121 -11.54 -5.75 13.66
N PRO A 122 -10.29 -5.26 13.78
CA PRO A 122 -9.22 -5.99 14.44
C PRO A 122 -9.49 -6.13 15.93
N ALA A 123 -9.13 -7.28 16.50
CA ALA A 123 -9.29 -7.51 17.94
C ALA A 123 -8.55 -6.41 18.76
N PRO A 124 -9.07 -6.02 19.94
CA PRO A 124 -8.52 -4.89 20.70
C PRO A 124 -7.02 -5.00 21.05
N ASP A 125 -6.53 -6.22 21.26
CA ASP A 125 -5.12 -6.55 21.50
C ASP A 125 -4.25 -6.30 20.25
N VAL A 126 -4.74 -6.69 19.07
CA VAL A 126 -4.12 -6.41 17.77
C VAL A 126 -4.08 -4.90 17.51
N ALA A 127 -5.19 -4.20 17.74
CA ALA A 127 -5.27 -2.75 17.58
C ALA A 127 -4.38 -1.99 18.58
N ASN A 128 -4.23 -2.49 19.81
CA ASN A 128 -3.32 -1.89 20.79
C ASN A 128 -1.85 -2.11 20.41
N THR A 129 -1.50 -3.32 19.97
CA THR A 129 -0.17 -3.66 19.48
C THR A 129 0.23 -2.76 18.31
N PHE A 130 -0.69 -2.52 17.38
CA PHE A 130 -0.46 -1.58 16.28
C PHE A 130 -0.11 -0.18 16.76
N ARG A 131 -0.93 0.40 17.66
CA ARG A 131 -0.67 1.74 18.20
C ARG A 131 0.69 1.82 18.90
N ASN A 132 1.08 0.79 19.61
CA ASN A 132 2.37 0.74 20.30
C ASN A 132 3.56 0.73 19.32
N LYS A 133 3.42 0.02 18.19
CA LYS A 133 4.46 -0.11 17.15
C LYS A 133 4.47 1.04 16.13
N GLN A 134 3.39 1.83 16.03
CA GLN A 134 3.29 2.94 15.06
C GLN A 134 4.41 3.98 15.19
N ARG A 135 4.85 4.27 16.41
CA ARG A 135 5.98 5.20 16.63
C ARG A 135 7.27 4.66 16.00
N ASP A 136 7.51 3.37 16.11
CA ASP A 136 8.73 2.73 15.63
C ASP A 136 8.70 2.61 14.10
N VAL A 137 7.54 2.30 13.50
CA VAL A 137 7.33 2.40 12.05
C VAL A 137 7.59 3.81 11.55
N GLY A 138 7.08 4.84 12.24
CA GLY A 138 7.28 6.23 11.85
C GLY A 138 8.75 6.66 11.91
N ALA A 139 9.49 6.20 12.92
CA ALA A 139 10.93 6.46 13.03
C ALA A 139 11.71 5.78 11.89
N ASP A 140 11.45 4.50 11.64
CA ASP A 140 12.13 3.74 10.58
C ASP A 140 11.77 4.29 9.18
N MET A 141 10.51 4.67 8.96
CA MET A 141 10.08 5.30 7.71
C MET A 141 10.80 6.64 7.47
N LYS A 142 10.96 7.45 8.52
CA LYS A 142 11.72 8.71 8.44
C LYS A 142 13.16 8.44 8.03
N ASP A 143 13.81 7.45 8.63
CA ASP A 143 15.21 7.13 8.34
C ASP A 143 15.37 6.63 6.89
N ARG A 144 14.45 5.78 6.40
CA ARG A 144 14.46 5.27 5.01
C ARG A 144 14.14 6.32 3.96
N SER A 145 13.23 7.25 4.25
CA SER A 145 12.62 8.11 3.23
C SER A 145 13.02 9.57 3.31
N SER A 146 13.87 9.96 4.25
CA SER A 146 14.30 11.35 4.42
C SER A 146 14.90 11.96 3.15
N GLU A 147 15.82 11.27 2.48
CA GLU A 147 16.43 11.75 1.24
C GLU A 147 15.45 11.72 0.06
N LEU A 148 14.59 10.70 -0.06
CA LEU A 148 13.53 10.64 -1.07
C LEU A 148 12.58 11.85 -0.95
N LEU A 149 12.11 12.11 0.28
CA LEU A 149 11.21 13.22 0.58
C LEU A 149 11.88 14.57 0.30
N LYS A 150 13.16 14.72 0.63
CA LYS A 150 13.94 15.91 0.34
C LYS A 150 14.04 16.19 -1.15
N VAL A 151 14.39 15.19 -1.97
CA VAL A 151 14.50 15.34 -3.43
C VAL A 151 13.14 15.66 -4.05
N TYR A 152 12.09 14.97 -3.63
CA TYR A 152 10.72 15.22 -4.06
C TYR A 152 10.30 16.68 -3.79
N VAL A 153 10.50 17.15 -2.55
CA VAL A 153 10.12 18.51 -2.13
C VAL A 153 10.99 19.58 -2.79
N SER A 154 12.31 19.39 -2.89
CA SER A 154 13.19 20.37 -3.52
C SER A 154 12.85 20.54 -5.00
N THR A 155 12.57 19.44 -5.70
CA THR A 155 12.18 19.48 -7.12
C THR A 155 10.87 20.24 -7.31
N ALA A 156 9.86 19.97 -6.45
CA ALA A 156 8.58 20.68 -6.50
C ALA A 156 8.75 22.18 -6.24
N LEU A 157 9.54 22.55 -5.22
CA LEU A 157 9.81 23.95 -4.88
C LEU A 157 10.59 24.69 -5.99
N ASP A 158 11.56 24.03 -6.62
CA ASP A 158 12.34 24.61 -7.72
C ASP A 158 11.46 24.88 -8.95
N ASN A 159 10.56 23.97 -9.28
CA ASN A 159 9.60 24.17 -10.36
C ASN A 159 8.59 25.26 -10.02
N ALA A 160 8.07 25.25 -8.80
CA ALA A 160 7.13 26.25 -8.31
C ALA A 160 7.75 27.66 -8.34
N LEU A 161 9.01 27.79 -7.93
CA LEU A 161 9.74 29.06 -7.97
C LEU A 161 9.92 29.58 -9.40
N LYS A 162 10.17 28.69 -10.38
CA LYS A 162 10.22 29.08 -11.80
C LYS A 162 8.85 29.58 -12.29
N LYS A 163 7.76 28.93 -11.87
CA LYS A 163 6.38 29.33 -12.22
C LYS A 163 5.91 30.61 -11.54
N ALA A 164 6.47 30.94 -10.39
CA ALA A 164 6.13 32.16 -9.65
C ALA A 164 6.81 33.42 -10.20
N LYS A 165 7.88 33.26 -10.99
CA LYS A 165 8.56 34.39 -11.61
C LYS A 165 7.70 34.96 -12.76
N PRO A 166 7.67 36.30 -12.91
CA PRO A 166 6.98 36.97 -14.02
C PRO A 166 7.65 36.71 -15.38
#